data_AF-A0A0E0CYT2-F1
#
_entry.id   AF-A0A0E0CYT2-F1
#
_cell.length_a   1.000
_cell.length_b   1.000
_cell.length_c   1.000
_cell.angle_alpha   90.00
_cell.angle_beta   90.00
_cell.angle_gamma   90.00
#
_symmetry.space_group_name_H-M   'P 1'
#
loop_
_entity.id
_entity.type
_entity.pdbx_description
1 polymer ?
#
loop_
_entity_poly.entity_id
_entity_poly.type
_entity_poly.pdbx_seq_one_letter_code
_entity_poly.pdbx_strand_id
1 'polypeptide(L)'
;MMLRGGRLAGLASRMVGAKPFSTEIFVSRLSFYTTEEELKNVFSPFGAVEEARLVRDNQTGRPKGFGFVKYSSQADAEKAVKAMDGRILRG
;
A
#
# COMPACT_ATOMS: atom_id res chain seq x y z
N MET A 1 -5.89 35.50 -36.05
CA MET A 1 -4.82 34.75 -35.36
C MET A 1 -5.43 33.42 -34.88
N MET A 2 -4.91 32.29 -35.36
CA MET A 2 -5.52 30.95 -35.23
C MET A 2 -5.61 30.41 -33.79
N LEU A 3 -6.67 29.64 -33.57
CA LEU A 3 -6.89 28.72 -32.46
C LEU A 3 -5.72 27.71 -32.34
N ARG A 4 -5.21 27.49 -31.13
CA ARG A 4 -4.47 26.26 -30.77
C ARG A 4 -5.18 25.56 -29.62
N GLY A 5 -6.06 24.65 -30.02
CA GLY A 5 -6.49 23.55 -29.17
C GLY A 5 -5.34 22.58 -28.91
N GLY A 6 -5.41 21.91 -27.77
CA GLY A 6 -4.46 20.89 -27.34
C GLY A 6 -4.77 20.42 -25.92
N ARG A 7 -5.98 19.88 -25.71
CA ARG A 7 -6.18 18.90 -24.63
C ARG A 7 -5.24 17.73 -24.91
N LEU A 8 -4.56 17.21 -23.87
CA LEU A 8 -4.16 15.81 -23.63
C LEU A 8 -2.85 15.72 -22.83
N ALA A 9 -2.98 15.73 -21.50
CA ALA A 9 -2.20 14.89 -20.59
C ALA A 9 -3.24 14.44 -19.55
N GLY A 10 -3.79 13.23 -19.65
CA GLY A 10 -3.04 12.02 -19.36
C GLY A 10 -3.35 11.61 -17.92
N LEU A 11 -4.54 11.02 -17.73
CA LEU A 11 -4.89 10.01 -16.73
C LEU A 11 -4.12 10.04 -15.39
N ALA A 12 -4.77 10.58 -14.36
CA ALA A 12 -4.66 10.04 -13.01
C ALA A 12 -5.98 10.23 -12.28
N SER A 13 -7.00 9.47 -12.70
CA SER A 13 -8.17 9.23 -11.85
C SER A 13 -7.67 8.55 -10.59
N ARG A 14 -7.40 9.33 -9.55
CA ARG A 14 -7.08 8.83 -8.22
C ARG A 14 -8.39 8.39 -7.57
N MET A 15 -8.93 7.29 -8.08
CA MET A 15 -10.03 6.56 -7.46
C MET A 15 -9.49 5.94 -6.17
N VAL A 16 -9.72 6.61 -5.04
CA VAL A 16 -9.64 6.00 -3.71
C VAL A 16 -11.07 5.65 -3.31
N GLY A 17 -11.36 4.35 -3.20
CA GLY A 17 -12.63 3.78 -2.75
C GLY A 17 -13.60 3.52 -3.91
N ALA A 18 -14.11 2.32 -4.17
CA ALA A 18 -14.18 1.11 -3.38
C ALA A 18 -14.16 -0.11 -4.32
N LYS A 19 -13.21 -1.02 -4.13
CA LYS A 19 -13.28 -2.37 -4.72
C LYS A 19 -13.62 -3.32 -3.57
N PRO A 20 -14.82 -3.93 -3.54
CA PRO A 20 -15.27 -4.78 -2.44
C PRO A 20 -14.52 -6.13 -2.33
N PHE A 21 -13.43 -6.30 -3.08
CA PHE A 21 -12.58 -7.49 -3.18
C PHE A 21 -11.14 -7.06 -3.48
N SER A 22 -10.60 -6.12 -2.69
CA SER A 22 -9.28 -5.55 -2.94
C SER A 22 -8.19 -6.51 -2.44
N THR A 23 -7.30 -6.95 -3.33
CA THR A 23 -6.07 -7.66 -2.95
C THR A 23 -5.05 -6.75 -2.23
N GLU A 24 -5.42 -5.49 -1.99
CA GLU A 24 -4.62 -4.50 -1.32
C GLU A 24 -5.05 -4.38 0.15
N ILE A 25 -4.07 -4.48 1.03
CA ILE A 25 -4.21 -4.41 2.48
C ILE A 25 -3.57 -3.12 2.98
N PHE A 26 -4.23 -2.50 3.95
CA PHE A 26 -3.70 -1.33 4.65
C PHE A 26 -3.02 -1.76 5.93
N VAL A 27 -1.75 -1.37 6.09
CA VAL A 27 -0.95 -1.71 7.26
C VAL A 27 -0.64 -0.42 8.02
N SER A 28 -1.12 -0.31 9.26
CA SER A 28 -0.89 0.86 10.11
C SER A 28 -0.17 0.49 11.40
N ARG A 29 0.29 1.51 12.14
CA ARG A 29 1.15 1.36 13.32
C ARG A 29 2.46 0.63 13.05
N LEU A 30 3.01 0.87 11.87
CA LEU A 30 4.36 0.44 11.54
C LEU A 30 5.37 1.31 12.31
N SER A 31 6.42 0.67 12.81
CA SER A 31 7.49 1.36 13.52
C SER A 31 8.24 2.30 12.56
N PHE A 32 8.83 3.39 13.07
CA PHE A 32 9.52 4.38 12.24
C PHE A 32 10.76 3.86 11.51
N TYR A 33 11.18 2.64 11.83
CA TYR A 33 12.31 1.94 11.22
C TYR A 33 11.87 0.86 10.23
N THR A 34 10.56 0.67 10.05
CA THR A 34 10.03 -0.37 9.16
C THR A 34 10.32 0.01 7.71
N THR A 35 10.97 -0.89 6.98
CA THR A 35 11.24 -0.75 5.55
C THR A 35 10.25 -1.57 4.72
N GLU A 36 10.22 -1.33 3.41
CA GLU A 36 9.33 -2.06 2.50
C GLU A 36 9.76 -3.53 2.41
N GLU A 37 11.06 -3.79 2.58
CA GLU A 37 11.64 -5.12 2.70
C GLU A 37 11.16 -5.82 3.96
N GLU A 38 11.18 -5.14 5.12
CA GLU A 38 10.68 -5.69 6.38
C GLU A 38 9.18 -6.03 6.27
N LEU A 39 8.42 -5.12 5.67
CA LEU A 39 7.00 -5.31 5.40
C LEU A 39 6.82 -6.54 4.50
N LYS A 40 7.53 -6.60 3.36
CA LYS A 40 7.45 -7.74 2.45
C LYS A 40 7.85 -9.04 3.13
N ASN A 41 8.87 -9.07 3.97
CA ASN A 41 9.29 -10.27 4.72
C ASN A 41 8.22 -10.75 5.71
N VAL A 42 7.60 -9.83 6.45
CA VAL A 42 6.48 -10.13 7.36
C VAL A 42 5.28 -10.68 6.58
N PHE A 43 5.02 -10.12 5.40
CA PHE A 43 3.82 -10.40 4.61
C PHE A 43 3.99 -11.56 3.61
N SER A 44 5.23 -11.92 3.26
CA SER A 44 5.60 -13.04 2.38
C SER A 44 5.10 -14.42 2.84
N PRO A 45 5.09 -14.79 4.13
CA PRO A 45 4.57 -16.09 4.54
C PRO A 45 3.04 -16.21 4.40
N PHE A 46 2.31 -15.09 4.33
CA PHE A 46 0.85 -15.11 4.15
C PHE A 46 0.44 -15.24 2.69
N GLY A 47 1.32 -14.85 1.75
CA GLY A 47 1.14 -15.08 0.32
C GLY A 47 2.05 -14.24 -0.57
N ALA A 48 1.76 -14.24 -1.87
CA ALA A 48 2.58 -13.56 -2.88
C ALA A 48 2.27 -12.05 -2.94
N VAL A 49 3.17 -11.25 -2.39
CA VAL A 49 3.13 -9.78 -2.45
C VAL A 49 3.54 -9.29 -3.84
N GLU A 50 2.58 -8.71 -4.56
CA GLU A 50 2.78 -8.02 -5.85
C GLU A 50 3.51 -6.70 -5.65
N GLU A 51 3.02 -5.90 -4.72
CA GLU A 51 3.54 -4.55 -4.47
C GLU A 51 3.51 -4.25 -2.99
N ALA A 52 4.57 -3.67 -2.45
CA ALA A 52 4.61 -3.17 -1.08
C ALA A 52 5.05 -1.71 -1.15
N ARG A 53 4.24 -0.83 -0.57
CA ARG A 53 4.49 0.61 -0.58
C ARG A 53 4.39 1.18 0.82
N LEU A 54 5.47 1.74 1.33
CA LEU A 54 5.44 2.49 2.59
C LEU A 54 5.15 3.96 2.34
N VAL A 55 4.21 4.52 3.09
CA VAL A 55 3.98 5.96 3.06
C VAL A 55 4.96 6.63 4.00
N ARG A 56 5.91 7.34 3.39
CA ARG A 56 6.89 8.16 4.08
C ARG A 56 6.60 9.62 3.84
N ASP A 57 6.88 10.42 4.86
CA ASP A 57 6.79 11.87 4.76
C ASP A 57 7.92 12.38 3.88
N ASN A 58 7.57 13.07 2.79
CA ASN A 58 8.55 13.50 1.79
C ASN A 58 9.37 14.72 2.23
N GLN A 59 8.96 15.42 3.29
CA GLN A 59 9.68 16.59 3.82
C GLN A 59 10.69 16.20 4.90
N THR A 60 10.31 15.25 5.76
CA THR A 60 11.18 14.82 6.87
C THR A 60 11.89 13.49 6.60
N GLY A 61 11.50 12.78 5.53
CA GLY A 61 11.94 11.41 5.25
C GLY A 61 11.45 10.38 6.27
N ARG A 62 10.67 10.81 7.27
CA ARG A 62 10.20 9.94 8.35
C ARG A 62 8.99 9.14 7.87
N PRO A 63 8.96 7.81 8.07
CA PRO A 63 7.77 7.03 7.78
C PRO A 63 6.60 7.51 8.63
N LYS A 64 5.42 7.65 8.02
CA LYS A 64 4.21 8.05 8.75
C LYS A 64 3.64 6.93 9.64
N GLY A 65 4.30 5.78 9.68
CA GLY A 65 3.88 4.60 10.42
C GLY A 65 2.74 3.85 9.76
N PHE A 66 2.56 3.99 8.44
CA PHE A 66 1.62 3.19 7.68
C PHE A 66 2.07 2.96 6.24
N GLY A 67 1.54 1.92 5.62
CA GLY A 67 1.83 1.50 4.25
C GLY A 67 0.70 0.66 3.67
N PHE A 68 0.87 0.30 2.41
CA PHE A 68 -0.06 -0.50 1.63
C PHE A 68 0.70 -1.71 1.08
N VAL A 69 0.08 -2.88 1.13
CA VAL A 69 0.63 -4.10 0.53
C VAL A 69 -0.43 -4.68 -0.39
N LYS A 70 -0.07 -4.94 -1.63
CA LYS A 70 -0.93 -5.56 -2.62
C LYS A 70 -0.47 -6.97 -2.87
N TYR A 71 -1.40 -7.91 -2.79
CA TYR A 71 -1.21 -9.31 -3.11
C TYR A 71 -1.68 -9.61 -4.53
N SER A 72 -1.19 -10.73 -5.07
CA SER A 72 -1.70 -11.30 -6.33
C SER A 72 -3.08 -11.94 -6.16
N SER A 73 -3.36 -12.48 -4.97
CA SER A 73 -4.60 -13.17 -4.63
C SER A 73 -5.32 -12.52 -3.46
N GLN A 74 -6.65 -12.49 -3.54
CA GLN A 74 -7.48 -11.96 -2.45
C GLN A 74 -7.46 -12.86 -1.23
N ALA A 75 -7.42 -14.18 -1.43
CA ALA A 75 -7.37 -15.12 -0.31
C ALA A 75 -6.12 -14.90 0.55
N ASP A 76 -5.01 -14.52 -0.07
CA ASP A 76 -3.75 -14.23 0.62
C ASP A 76 -3.82 -12.89 1.37
N ALA A 77 -4.40 -11.87 0.74
CA ALA A 77 -4.68 -10.59 1.39
C ALA A 77 -5.58 -10.75 2.61
N GLU A 78 -6.66 -11.54 2.50
CA GLU A 78 -7.57 -11.82 3.62
C GLU A 78 -6.90 -12.62 4.73
N LYS A 79 -6.03 -13.60 4.40
CA LYS A 79 -5.24 -14.32 5.41
C LYS A 79 -4.30 -13.38 6.14
N ALA A 80 -3.60 -12.53 5.42
CA ALA A 80 -2.69 -11.54 5.99
C ALA A 80 -3.44 -10.58 6.92
N VAL A 81 -4.59 -10.04 6.48
CA VAL A 81 -5.44 -9.20 7.31
C VAL A 81 -5.93 -9.99 8.52
N LYS A 82 -6.54 -11.16 8.37
CA LYS A 82 -7.01 -11.94 9.53
C LYS A 82 -5.90 -12.31 10.53
N ALA A 83 -4.68 -12.54 10.05
CA ALA A 83 -3.55 -12.88 10.91
C ALA A 83 -2.93 -11.66 11.61
N MET A 84 -3.02 -10.47 11.00
CA MET A 84 -2.31 -9.26 11.41
C MET A 84 -3.24 -8.16 11.95
N ASP A 85 -4.53 -8.26 11.69
CA ASP A 85 -5.58 -7.39 12.22
C ASP A 85 -5.58 -7.52 13.75
N GLY A 86 -5.27 -6.41 14.42
CA GLY A 86 -5.11 -6.35 15.87
C GLY A 86 -3.74 -6.78 16.42
N ARG A 87 -2.77 -7.18 15.59
CA ARG A 87 -1.40 -7.47 16.06
C ARG A 87 -0.46 -6.28 15.90
N ILE A 88 0.26 -5.95 16.97
CA ILE A 88 1.30 -4.91 16.94
C ILE A 88 2.59 -5.55 16.42
N LEU A 89 3.07 -5.06 15.28
CA LEU A 89 4.25 -5.62 14.59
C LEU A 89 5.58 -5.34 15.28
N ARG A 90 5.61 -4.42 16.24
CA ARG A 90 6.74 -4.18 17.14
C ARG A 90 6.21 -3.48 18.39
N GLY A 91 6.16 -4.23 19.50
CA GLY A 91 6.08 -3.63 20.83
C GLY A 91 7.41 -3.01 21.19
#